data_AF-A0A7C1R713-F1
#
_entry.id   AF-A0A7C1R713-F1
#
_cell.length_a   1.000
_cell.length_b   1.000
_cell.length_c   1.000
_cell.angle_alpha   90.00
_cell.angle_beta   90.00
_cell.angle_gamma   90.00
#
_symmetry.space_group_name_H-M   'P 1'
#
loop_
_entity.id
_entity.type
_entity.pdbx_description
1 polymer ?
#
loop_
_entity_poly.entity_id
_entity_poly.type
_entity_poly.pdbx_seq_one_letter_code
_entity_poly.pdbx_strand_id
1 'polypeptide(L)' 'DAVKGLAGQHSAVLLANHGPVVAGKSLEAAVYATEELEETAKLFLLLRGQNPRSLTDEQVRELEMRFARS' A
#
# COMPACT_ATOMS: atom_id res chain seq x y z
N ASP A 1 -10.51 -9.21 17.38
CA ASP A 1 -10.61 -7.76 17.65
C ASP A 1 -9.43 -6.87 17.21
N ALA A 2 -8.35 -7.39 16.61
CA ALA A 2 -7.20 -6.56 16.18
C ALA A 2 -7.43 -5.71 14.91
N VAL A 3 -8.46 -6.03 14.11
CA VAL A 3 -8.70 -5.42 12.79
C VAL A 3 -9.59 -4.16 12.87
N LYS A 4 -10.44 -4.04 13.90
CA LYS A 4 -11.38 -2.91 14.03
C LYS A 4 -10.72 -1.56 14.25
N GLY A 5 -9.53 -1.53 14.86
CA GLY A 5 -8.81 -0.28 15.16
C GLY A 5 -8.05 0.32 13.97
N LEU A 6 -7.67 -0.49 12.97
CA LEU A 6 -6.89 -0.02 11.81
C LEU A 6 -7.76 0.48 10.65
N ALA A 7 -9.01 0.02 10.57
CA ALA A 7 -9.95 0.32 9.48
C ALA A 7 -10.32 1.80 9.34
N GLY A 8 -10.01 2.64 10.34
CA GLY A 8 -10.29 4.07 10.31
C GLY A 8 -9.22 4.91 9.60
N GLN A 9 -7.96 4.45 9.55
CA GLN A 9 -6.82 5.26 9.07
C GLN A 9 -5.84 4.52 8.14
N HIS A 10 -5.79 3.19 8.14
CA HIS A 10 -4.92 2.41 7.26
C HIS A 10 -5.64 1.16 6.72
N SER A 11 -5.83 1.09 5.39
CA SER A 11 -6.66 0.09 4.70
C SER A 11 -6.02 -1.31 4.52
N ALA A 12 -4.86 -1.59 5.12
CA ALA A 12 -4.18 -2.87 4.94
C ALA A 12 -3.45 -3.31 6.22
N VAL A 13 -3.64 -4.56 6.63
CA VAL A 13 -2.92 -5.17 7.76
C VAL A 13 -2.22 -6.44 7.27
N LEU A 14 -0.90 -6.47 7.39
CA LEU A 14 -0.13 -7.70 7.16
C LEU A 14 -0.18 -8.57 8.41
N LEU A 15 -0.86 -9.72 8.35
CA LEU A 15 -0.72 -10.77 9.35
C LEU A 15 0.38 -11.74 8.90
N ALA A 16 1.46 -11.81 9.68
CA ALA A 16 2.54 -12.75 9.43
C ALA A 16 2.02 -14.20 9.49
N ASN A 17 2.32 -14.98 8.45
CA ASN A 17 2.08 -16.42 8.27
C ASN A 17 0.75 -16.90 7.67
N HIS A 18 -0.17 -16.05 7.20
CA HIS A 18 -1.40 -16.52 6.53
C HIS A 18 -1.73 -15.81 5.20
N GLY A 19 -0.86 -14.89 4.76
CA GLY A 19 -1.10 -13.99 3.63
C GLY A 19 -1.60 -12.60 4.06
N PRO A 20 -1.57 -11.61 3.16
CA PRO A 20 -2.05 -10.26 3.46
C PRO A 20 -3.57 -10.26 3.70
N VAL A 21 -4.03 -9.55 4.73
CA VAL A 21 -5.47 -9.32 4.99
C VAL A 21 -5.76 -7.84 4.77
N VAL A 22 -6.44 -7.53 3.68
CA VAL A 22 -6.80 -6.17 3.29
C VAL A 22 -8.28 -5.95 3.56
N ALA A 23 -8.65 -4.80 4.12
CA ALA A 23 -10.03 -4.45 4.43
C ALA A 23 -10.37 -3.08 3.82
N GLY A 24 -11.34 -3.05 2.91
CA GLY A 24 -11.85 -1.85 2.26
C GLY A 24 -13.29 -1.54 2.68
N LYS A 25 -13.74 -0.29 2.45
CA LYS A 25 -15.15 0.13 2.68
C LYS A 25 -16.14 -0.53 1.72
N SER A 26 -15.64 -1.11 0.63
CA SER A 26 -16.35 -1.98 -0.31
C SER A 26 -15.42 -3.13 -0.75
N LEU A 27 -15.98 -4.15 -1.40
CA LEU A 27 -15.20 -5.26 -1.95
C LEU A 27 -14.19 -4.76 -2.99
N GLU A 28 -14.60 -3.85 -3.87
CA GLU A 28 -13.75 -3.26 -4.91
C GLU A 28 -12.58 -2.48 -4.30
N ALA A 29 -12.84 -1.70 -3.23
CA ALA A 29 -11.78 -0.99 -2.52
C ALA A 29 -10.79 -1.95 -1.84
N ALA A 30 -11.26 -3.10 -1.33
CA ALA A 30 -10.41 -4.12 -0.74
C ALA A 30 -9.54 -4.83 -1.79
N VAL A 31 -10.12 -5.13 -2.97
CA VAL A 31 -9.39 -5.71 -4.10
C VAL A 31 -8.30 -4.75 -4.57
N TYR A 32 -8.64 -3.48 -4.80
CA TYR A 32 -7.66 -2.47 -5.25
C TYR A 32 -6.49 -2.32 -4.27
N ALA A 33 -6.78 -2.23 -2.98
CA ALA A 33 -5.74 -2.15 -1.95
C ALA A 33 -4.89 -3.43 -1.86
N THR A 34 -5.45 -4.59 -2.22
CA THR A 34 -4.71 -5.86 -2.30
C THR A 34 -3.75 -5.86 -3.49
N GLU A 35 -4.21 -5.39 -4.65
CA GLU A 35 -3.38 -5.28 -5.86
C GLU A 35 -2.19 -4.32 -5.65
N GLU A 36 -2.43 -3.15 -5.05
CA GLU A 36 -1.37 -2.20 -4.72
C GLU A 36 -0.34 -2.78 -3.74
N LEU A 37 -0.80 -3.53 -2.73
CA LEU A 37 0.07 -4.18 -1.76
C LEU A 37 0.95 -5.26 -2.42
N GLU A 38 0.36 -6.09 -3.29
CA GLU A 38 1.10 -7.16 -3.98
C GLU A 38 2.17 -6.58 -4.91
N GLU A 39 1.84 -5.56 -5.72
CA GLU A 39 2.84 -4.95 -6.62
C GLU A 39 3.95 -4.24 -5.83
N THR A 40 3.61 -3.61 -4.70
CA THR A 40 4.60 -3.01 -3.79
C THR A 40 5.50 -4.08 -3.17
N ALA A 41 4.95 -5.20 -2.71
CA ALA A 41 5.71 -6.31 -2.14
C ALA A 41 6.66 -6.93 -3.17
N LYS A 42 6.18 -7.12 -4.40
CA LYS A 42 6.98 -7.59 -5.53
C LYS A 42 8.13 -6.63 -5.86
N LEU A 43 7.87 -5.31 -5.94
CA LEU A 43 8.92 -4.31 -6.12
C LEU A 43 9.95 -4.36 -4.99
N PHE A 44 9.51 -4.44 -3.74
CA PHE A 44 10.40 -4.56 -2.58
C PHE A 44 11.29 -5.81 -2.66
N LEU A 45 10.72 -6.97 -3.03
CA LEU A 45 11.47 -8.21 -3.20
C LEU A 45 12.48 -8.14 -4.37
N LEU A 46 12.10 -7.54 -5.50
CA LEU A 46 12.99 -7.34 -6.65
C LEU A 46 14.16 -6.38 -6.34
N LEU A 47 13.90 -5.37 -5.53
CA LEU A 47 14.89 -4.38 -5.12
C LEU A 47 15.69 -4.82 -3.88
N ARG A 48 15.41 -6.00 -3.31
CA ARG A 48 16.09 -6.50 -2.13
C ARG A 48 17.58 -6.72 -2.42
N GLY A 49 18.44 -6.02 -1.68
CA GLY A 49 19.88 -6.04 -1.89
C GLY A 49 20.39 -5.10 -2.98
N GLN A 50 19.50 -4.28 -3.56
CA GLN A 50 19.85 -3.18 -4.46
C GLN A 50 19.84 -1.84 -3.69
N ASN A 51 20.38 -0.78 -4.29
CA ASN A 51 20.29 0.60 -3.79
C ASN A 51 19.34 1.43 -4.68
N PRO A 52 18.02 1.20 -4.63
CA PRO A 52 17.07 1.96 -5.43
C PRO A 52 17.08 3.44 -5.03
N ARG A 53 16.99 4.32 -6.02
CA ARG A 53 16.83 5.76 -5.77
C ARG A 53 15.38 6.04 -5.41
N SER A 54 15.12 6.32 -4.15
CA SER A 54 13.81 6.79 -3.69
C SER A 54 13.52 8.18 -4.24
N LEU A 55 12.23 8.48 -4.40
CA LEU A 55 11.78 9.83 -4.68
C LEU A 55 12.09 10.75 -3.51
N THR A 56 12.44 12.00 -3.81
CA THR A 56 12.52 13.06 -2.80
C THR A 56 11.12 13.52 -2.41
N ASP A 57 10.98 14.14 -1.23
CA ASP A 57 9.70 14.70 -0.79
C ASP A 57 9.09 15.68 -1.81
N GLU A 58 9.93 16.43 -2.52
CA GLU A 58 9.49 17.36 -3.57
C GLU A 58 8.91 16.61 -4.77
N GLN A 59 9.53 15.52 -5.20
CA GLN A 59 9.02 14.67 -6.28
C GLN A 59 7.72 13.97 -5.88
N VAL A 60 7.60 13.55 -4.61
CA VAL A 60 6.34 13.01 -4.08
C VAL A 60 5.24 14.07 -4.14
N ARG A 61 5.51 15.29 -3.70
CA ARG A 61 4.54 16.41 -3.77
C ARG A 61 4.14 16.73 -5.21
N GLU A 62 5.08 16.70 -6.16
CA GLU A 62 4.76 16.92 -7.58
C GLU A 62 3.79 15.84 -8.11
N LEU A 63 4.03 14.57 -7.79
CA LEU A 63 3.14 13.47 -8.15
C LEU A 63 1.77 13.63 -7.48
N GLU A 64 1.72 13.98 -6.20
CA GLU A 64 0.48 14.26 -5.49
C GLU A 64 -0.30 15.40 -6.14
N MET A 65 0.35 16.50 -6.50
CA MET A 65 -0.34 17.61 -7.19
C MET A 65 -0.84 17.22 -8.58
N ARG A 66 -0.06 16.43 -9.32
CA ARG A 66 -0.37 16.03 -10.69
C ARG A 66 -1.46 14.97 -10.77
N PHE A 67 -1.53 14.08 -9.78
CA PHE A 67 -2.42 12.93 -9.75
C PHE A 67 -3.42 12.97 -8.58
N ALA A 68 -3.53 14.09 -7.85
CA ALA A 68 -4.55 14.31 -6.83
C ALA A 68 -5.92 13.94 -7.42
N ARG A 69 -6.46 12.81 -6.96
CA ARG A 69 -7.72 12.27 -7.47
C ARG A 69 -8.83 13.30 -7.28
N SER A 70 -9.64 13.45 -8.32
CA SER A 70 -11.03 13.93 -8.25
C SER A 70 -11.94 12.82 -7.72
#